data_AF-F8D8J7-F1
#
_entry.id   AF-F8D8J7-F1
#
_cell.length_a   1.000
_cell.length_b   1.000
_cell.length_c   1.000
_cell.angle_alpha   90.00
_cell.angle_beta   90.00
_cell.angle_gamma   90.00
#
_symmetry.space_group_name_H-M   'P 1'
#
loop_
_entity.id
_entity.type
_entity.pdbx_description
1 polymer ?
#
loop_
_entity_poly.entity_id
_entity_poly.type
_entity_poly.pdbx_seq_one_letter_code
_entity_poly.pdbx_strand_id
1 'polypeptide(L)' 'MEDEERLKAKLAMSVSGCKGWVAEAEEQDMDGDAIEEVKQAHEHIREAFRILDE' A
#
# COMPACT_ATOMS: atom_id res chain seq x y z
N MET A 1 -8.60 -16.34 -12.97
CA MET A 1 -7.27 -16.02 -13.52
C MET A 1 -7.19 -14.56 -13.97
N GLU A 2 -7.91 -14.09 -14.99
CA GLU A 2 -7.78 -12.68 -15.46
C GLU A 2 -8.14 -11.63 -14.38
N ASP A 3 -9.22 -11.83 -13.62
CA ASP A 3 -9.60 -10.91 -12.54
C ASP A 3 -8.61 -10.90 -11.37
N GLU A 4 -7.94 -12.03 -11.13
CA GLU A 4 -6.96 -12.21 -10.06
C GLU A 4 -5.64 -11.54 -10.42
N GLU A 5 -5.15 -11.73 -11.65
CA GLU A 5 -3.99 -11.02 -12.19
C GLU A 5 -4.23 -9.50 -12.20
N ARG A 6 -5.43 -9.06 -12.58
CA ARG A 6 -5.81 -7.65 -12.51
C ARG A 6 -5.82 -7.12 -11.08
N LEU A 7 -6.26 -7.92 -10.11
CA LEU A 7 -6.21 -7.55 -8.69
C LEU A 7 -4.76 -7.44 -8.18
N LYS A 8 -3.90 -8.42 -8.50
CA LYS A 8 -2.47 -8.39 -8.18
C LYS A 8 -1.78 -7.15 -8.74
N ALA A 9 -2.07 -6.78 -9.99
CA ALA A 9 -1.50 -5.58 -10.61
C ALA A 9 -1.90 -4.29 -9.87
N LYS A 10 -3.18 -4.16 -9.48
CA LYS A 10 -3.66 -3.02 -8.68
C LYS A 10 -2.97 -2.95 -7.32
N LEU A 11 -2.87 -4.07 -6.61
CA LEU A 11 -2.20 -4.15 -5.31
C LEU A 11 -0.72 -3.77 -5.42
N ALA A 12 0.01 -4.27 -6.43
CA ALA A 12 1.41 -3.94 -6.65
C ALA A 12 1.63 -2.43 -6.87
N MET A 13 0.75 -1.78 -7.66
CA MET A 13 0.79 -0.33 -7.83
C MET A 13 0.57 0.42 -6.52
N SER A 14 -0.39 -0.01 -5.71
CA SER A 14 -0.68 0.60 -4.41
C SER A 14 0.48 0.44 -3.42
N VAL A 15 1.12 -0.73 -3.32
CA VAL A 15 2.31 -0.95 -2.47
C VAL A 15 3.44 0.01 -2.85
N SER A 16 3.65 0.22 -4.15
CA SER A 16 4.67 1.15 -4.64
C SER A 16 4.31 2.60 -4.28
N GLY A 17 3.04 2.99 -4.42
CA GLY A 17 2.54 4.32 -4.10
C GLY A 17 2.62 4.66 -2.61
N CYS A 18 2.22 3.74 -1.74
CA CYS A 18 2.18 3.96 -0.29
C CYS A 18 3.55 4.36 0.29
N LYS A 19 4.65 3.80 -0.21
CA LYS A 19 6.00 4.21 0.23
C LYS A 19 6.31 5.66 -0.09
N GLY A 20 5.89 6.14 -1.26
CA GLY A 20 6.06 7.55 -1.64
C GLY A 20 5.21 8.48 -0.78
N TRP A 21 3.95 8.09 -0.54
CA TRP A 21 3.02 8.88 0.25
C TRP A 21 3.43 9.02 1.72
N VAL A 22 3.97 7.97 2.33
CA VAL A 22 4.50 8.05 3.71
C VAL A 22 5.67 9.04 3.78
N ALA A 23 6.64 8.93 2.87
CA ALA A 23 7.80 9.83 2.87
C ALA A 23 7.39 11.29 2.62
N GLU A 24 6.45 11.52 1.69
CA GLU A 24 5.91 12.85 1.40
C GLU A 24 5.14 13.43 2.60
N ALA A 25 4.33 12.62 3.28
CA ALA A 25 3.58 13.05 4.45
C ALA A 25 4.50 13.35 5.66
N GLU A 26 5.56 12.56 5.85
CA GLU A 26 6.59 12.84 6.86
C GLU A 26 7.38 14.13 6.54
N GLU A 27 7.70 14.40 5.27
CA GLU A 27 8.38 15.63 4.85
C GLU A 27 7.50 16.88 5.03
N GLN A 28 6.20 16.75 4.84
CA GLN A 28 5.23 17.84 4.96
C GLN A 28 4.74 18.08 6.40
N ASP A 29 5.30 17.37 7.39
CA ASP A 29 4.89 17.44 8.81
C ASP A 29 3.38 17.24 8.97
N MET A 30 2.82 16.28 8.22
CA MET A 30 1.41 15.92 8.31
C MET A 30 1.08 15.26 9.65
N ASP A 31 -0.21 15.19 9.95
CA ASP A 31 -0.71 14.55 11.15
C ASP A 31 -0.17 13.11 11.30
N GLY A 32 0.37 12.81 12.48
CA GLY A 32 1.03 11.54 12.76
C GLY A 32 0.09 10.34 12.70
N ASP A 33 -1.18 10.52 13.07
CA ASP A 33 -2.18 9.44 12.99
C ASP A 33 -2.48 9.14 11.52
N ALA A 34 -2.57 10.17 10.68
CA ALA A 34 -2.75 9.99 9.23
C ALA A 34 -1.58 9.24 8.58
N ILE A 35 -0.33 9.53 8.98
CA ILE A 35 0.86 8.80 8.50
C ILE A 35 0.80 7.33 8.91
N GLU A 36 0.41 7.06 10.16
CA GLU A 36 0.31 5.70 10.69
C GLU A 36 -0.77 4.88 9.95
N GLU A 37 -1.92 5.47 9.66
CA GLU A 37 -2.97 4.83 8.84
C GLU A 37 -2.46 4.45 7.43
N VAL A 38 -1.65 5.30 6.79
CA VAL A 38 -1.05 4.98 5.49
C VAL A 38 -0.03 3.84 5.62
N LYS A 39 0.73 3.77 6.71
CA LYS A 39 1.65 2.65 7.00
C LYS A 39 0.89 1.34 7.19
N GLN A 40 -0.21 1.35 7.93
CA GLN A 40 -1.06 0.16 8.13
C GLN A 40 -1.72 -0.29 6.82
N ALA A 41 -2.23 0.64 6.01
CA ALA A 41 -2.78 0.33 4.69
C ALA A 41 -1.74 -0.38 3.80
N HIS A 42 -0.49 0.10 3.81
CA HIS A 42 0.61 -0.54 3.08
C HIS A 42 0.85 -1.99 3.52
N GLU A 43 0.82 -2.27 4.82
CA GLU A 43 0.97 -3.64 5.34
C GLU A 43 -0.17 -4.56 4.91
N HIS A 44 -1.42 -4.09 5.00
CA HIS A 44 -2.59 -4.85 4.56
C HIS A 44 -2.57 -5.16 3.06
N ILE A 45 -2.16 -4.20 2.23
CA ILE A 45 -2.04 -4.41 0.78
C ILE A 45 -0.94 -5.45 0.48
N ARG A 46 0.19 -5.42 1.19
CA ARG A 46 1.25 -6.43 1.03
C ARG A 46 0.79 -7.82 1.47
N GLU A 47 0.01 -7.91 2.53
CA GLU A 47 -0.58 -9.17 2.98
C GLU A 47 -1.53 -9.75 1.93
N ALA A 48 -2.45 -8.92 1.42
CA ALA A 48 -3.38 -9.33 0.36
C ALA A 48 -2.65 -9.79 -0.90
N PHE A 49 -1.55 -9.12 -1.27
CA PHE A 49 -0.72 -9.53 -2.41
C PHE A 49 -0.08 -10.91 -2.15
N ARG A 50 0.44 -11.17 -0.95
CA ARG A 50 1.05 -12.47 -0.59
C ARG A 50 0.03 -13.60 -0.67
N ILE A 51 -1.17 -13.41 -0.11
CA ILE A 51 -2.24 -14.43 -0.13
C ILE A 51 -2.61 -14.81 -1.57
N LEU A 52 -2.63 -13.84 -2.48
CA LEU A 52 -2.93 -14.12 -3.89
C LEU A 52 -1.76 -14.81 -4.61
N ASP A 53 -0.53 -14.68 -4.13
CA ASP A 53 0.66 -15.24 -4.77
C ASP A 53 0.97 -16.69 -4.36
N GLU A 54 0.40 -17.16 -3.25
CA GLU A 54 0.44 -18.55 -2.76
C GLU A 54 -0.55 -19.47 -3.49
#